data_AF-A0A128EM82-F1
#
_entry.id   AF-A0A128EM82-F1
#
_cell.length_a   1.000
_cell.length_b   1.000
_cell.length_c   1.000
_cell.angle_alpha   90.00
_cell.angle_beta   90.00
_cell.angle_gamma   90.00
#
_symmetry.space_group_name_H-M   'P 1'
#
loop_
_entity.id
_entity.type
_entity.pdbx_description
1 polymer ?
#
loop_
_entity_poly.entity_id
_entity_poly.type
_entity_poly.pdbx_seq_one_letter_code
_entity_poly.pdbx_strand_id
1 'polypeptide(L)'
;MLEVVDSHFHIWDLNILNLPWLESCKGIIDKSFDLDDFAKVYGKYDIKFKGGVYIEVDCDNRVKEDEHIFSLNSPLILAKIMRAKLCEHMRLPLGIAGVREPLHIESKERGRCLEQSFISGLEILAKRDLIFESCNRVCELEDIYNSISQVKDAKVVLNHLGNVEVLDESYKKAMRKLASLPNLYLKVSGFKTHDKKFANELLEFVRGEFDSSKLLYASNFPVVELYSNFDEHFTLLREFFNDDVDFFAKNAKKLYKINPVQKFASVIKLRPEKIDYYRQLHANPHSGVNEMIKRCGITKYEIYWRDDMLFSLMEYSGDDYEYDMGVMAKDPATQAWWRETDPCQTRIQGARKDEWWADMSLVYELK
;
A
#
# COMPACT_ATOMS: atom_id res chain seq x y z
N MET A 1 -15.26 -14.96 4.47
CA MET A 1 -14.77 -14.94 3.08
C MET A 1 -13.52 -14.08 3.06
N LEU A 2 -12.38 -14.65 2.68
CA LEU A 2 -11.08 -13.95 2.64
C LEU A 2 -11.16 -12.76 1.68
N GLU A 3 -10.71 -11.59 2.12
CA GLU A 3 -10.53 -10.44 1.25
C GLU A 3 -9.12 -10.46 0.64
N VAL A 4 -8.99 -10.21 -0.67
CA VAL A 4 -7.71 -10.28 -1.38
C VAL A 4 -7.47 -9.00 -2.17
N VAL A 5 -6.29 -8.41 -1.96
CA VAL A 5 -5.70 -7.33 -2.75
C VAL A 5 -4.40 -7.86 -3.34
N ASP A 6 -4.31 -7.89 -4.66
CA ASP A 6 -3.09 -8.31 -5.34
C ASP A 6 -2.10 -7.13 -5.40
N SER A 7 -1.01 -7.18 -4.64
CA SER A 7 -0.04 -6.08 -4.64
C SER A 7 0.81 -6.00 -5.91
N HIS A 8 0.66 -6.94 -6.85
CA HIS A 8 1.47 -6.93 -8.07
C HIS A 8 0.79 -7.67 -9.22
N PHE A 9 0.27 -6.90 -10.16
CA PHE A 9 -0.17 -7.43 -11.45
C PHE A 9 0.24 -6.52 -12.61
N HIS A 10 0.19 -7.10 -13.79
CA HIS A 10 0.45 -6.45 -15.07
C HIS A 10 -0.73 -6.68 -16.02
N ILE A 11 -0.98 -5.69 -16.86
CA ILE A 11 -1.88 -5.77 -18.03
C ILE A 11 -1.23 -4.99 -19.16
N TRP A 12 -1.51 -5.35 -20.39
CA TRP A 12 -1.02 -4.62 -21.56
C TRP A 12 -1.88 -4.91 -22.79
N ASP A 13 -1.98 -3.94 -23.68
CA ASP A 13 -2.56 -4.11 -25.02
C ASP A 13 -1.47 -3.96 -26.08
N LEU A 14 -1.18 -5.06 -26.79
CA LEU A 14 -0.17 -5.10 -27.85
C LEU A 14 -0.56 -4.31 -29.11
N ASN A 15 -1.82 -3.85 -29.22
CA ASN A 15 -2.21 -2.89 -30.25
C ASN A 15 -1.79 -1.45 -29.90
N ILE A 16 -1.49 -1.17 -28.62
CA ILE A 16 -1.17 0.16 -28.09
C ILE A 16 0.31 0.26 -27.70
N LEU A 17 0.81 -0.76 -27.02
CA LEU A 17 2.14 -0.82 -26.43
C LEU A 17 3.01 -1.83 -27.17
N ASN A 18 4.31 -1.55 -27.25
CA ASN A 18 5.31 -2.48 -27.73
C ASN A 18 6.21 -2.90 -26.56
N LEU A 19 6.28 -4.21 -26.30
CA LEU A 19 7.00 -4.81 -25.19
C LEU A 19 8.08 -5.76 -25.75
N PRO A 20 9.30 -5.26 -26.01
CA PRO A 20 10.35 -6.07 -26.66
C PRO A 20 10.71 -7.36 -25.90
N TRP A 21 10.56 -7.37 -24.58
CA TRP A 21 10.89 -8.52 -23.74
C TRP A 21 9.96 -9.73 -23.94
N LEU A 22 8.75 -9.53 -24.50
CA LEU A 22 7.81 -10.62 -24.79
C LEU A 22 8.33 -11.60 -25.86
N GLU A 23 9.31 -11.20 -26.68
CA GLU A 23 9.97 -12.10 -27.63
C GLU A 23 10.57 -13.33 -26.96
N SER A 24 11.10 -13.17 -25.73
CA SER A 24 11.63 -14.28 -24.92
C SER A 24 10.55 -15.17 -24.30
N CYS A 25 9.28 -14.75 -24.37
CA CYS A 25 8.12 -15.36 -23.71
C CYS A 25 7.09 -15.93 -24.71
N LYS A 26 7.50 -16.12 -25.98
CA LYS A 26 6.63 -16.56 -27.08
C LYS A 26 5.91 -17.87 -26.77
N GLY A 27 4.62 -17.90 -27.06
CA GLY A 27 3.72 -19.04 -26.83
C GLY A 27 3.23 -19.21 -25.39
N ILE A 28 3.60 -18.32 -24.47
CA ILE A 28 3.15 -18.38 -23.06
C ILE A 28 2.30 -17.15 -22.73
N ILE A 29 2.88 -15.95 -22.84
CA ILE A 29 2.23 -14.67 -22.49
C ILE A 29 2.37 -13.59 -23.58
N ASP A 30 2.63 -13.98 -24.83
CA ASP A 30 2.84 -13.08 -25.98
C ASP A 30 1.55 -12.55 -26.62
N LYS A 31 0.55 -12.24 -25.78
CA LYS A 31 -0.76 -11.70 -26.17
C LYS A 31 -1.17 -10.55 -25.26
N SER A 32 -2.17 -9.76 -25.65
CA SER A 32 -2.77 -8.76 -24.75
C SER A 32 -3.45 -9.41 -23.54
N PHE A 33 -3.36 -8.75 -22.39
CA PHE A 33 -4.07 -9.11 -21.16
C PHE A 33 -4.74 -7.87 -20.61
N ASP A 34 -6.03 -7.98 -20.28
CA ASP A 34 -6.83 -6.88 -19.72
C ASP A 34 -7.27 -7.16 -18.28
N LEU A 35 -8.10 -6.25 -17.75
CA LEU A 35 -8.61 -6.36 -16.38
C LEU A 35 -9.65 -7.47 -16.21
N ASP A 36 -10.32 -7.89 -17.28
CA ASP A 36 -11.28 -9.00 -17.22
C ASP A 36 -10.53 -10.33 -17.14
N ASP A 37 -9.44 -10.49 -17.88
CA ASP A 37 -8.53 -11.63 -17.74
C ASP A 37 -7.97 -11.72 -16.32
N PHE A 38 -7.56 -10.58 -15.75
CA PHE A 38 -7.07 -10.48 -14.38
C PHE A 38 -8.16 -10.81 -13.34
N ALA A 39 -9.38 -10.30 -13.48
CA ALA A 39 -10.47 -10.63 -12.58
C ALA A 39 -10.87 -12.12 -12.67
N LYS A 40 -10.82 -12.68 -13.89
CA LYS A 40 -11.23 -14.05 -14.18
C LYS A 40 -10.37 -15.09 -13.46
N VAL A 41 -9.06 -14.86 -13.29
CA VAL A 41 -8.21 -15.79 -12.55
C VAL A 41 -8.58 -15.88 -11.07
N TYR A 42 -9.12 -14.81 -10.47
CA TYR A 42 -9.64 -14.82 -9.10
C TYR A 42 -11.08 -15.32 -8.99
N GLY A 43 -11.91 -15.13 -10.03
CA GLY A 43 -13.35 -15.40 -10.01
C GLY A 43 -13.78 -16.86 -9.78
N LYS A 44 -12.83 -17.80 -9.77
CA LYS A 44 -13.08 -19.22 -9.45
C LYS A 44 -12.94 -19.58 -7.96
N TYR A 45 -12.47 -18.65 -7.14
CA TYR A 45 -12.27 -18.86 -5.71
C TYR A 45 -13.40 -18.21 -4.90
N ASP A 46 -13.77 -18.82 -3.78
CA ASP A 46 -14.72 -18.22 -2.82
C ASP A 46 -14.03 -17.15 -1.95
N ILE A 47 -13.69 -16.03 -2.59
CA ILE A 47 -12.99 -14.90 -2.00
C ILE A 47 -13.68 -13.58 -2.37
N LYS A 48 -13.39 -12.55 -1.60
CA LYS A 48 -13.78 -11.17 -1.90
C LYS A 48 -12.59 -10.46 -2.54
N PHE A 49 -12.42 -10.64 -3.85
CA PHE A 49 -11.36 -9.97 -4.61
C PHE A 49 -11.64 -8.46 -4.73
N LYS A 50 -10.63 -7.63 -4.43
CA LYS A 50 -10.75 -6.17 -4.42
C LYS A 50 -10.10 -5.47 -5.61
N GLY A 51 -9.28 -6.17 -6.39
CA GLY A 51 -8.39 -5.56 -7.38
C GLY A 51 -6.93 -5.66 -6.95
N GLY A 52 -6.08 -4.86 -7.56
CA GLY A 52 -4.65 -4.90 -7.29
C GLY A 52 -3.90 -3.62 -7.57
N VAL A 53 -2.59 -3.67 -7.35
CA VAL A 53 -1.63 -2.62 -7.64
C VAL A 53 -0.99 -2.90 -9.00
N TYR A 54 -1.27 -2.02 -9.96
CA TYR A 54 -0.67 -2.09 -11.29
C TYR A 54 0.81 -1.74 -11.20
N ILE A 55 1.65 -2.56 -11.82
CA ILE A 55 3.08 -2.30 -11.97
C ILE A 55 3.42 -2.13 -13.44
N GLU A 56 4.24 -1.13 -13.76
CA GLU A 56 4.70 -0.85 -15.12
C GLU A 56 5.24 -2.09 -15.86
N VAL A 57 5.15 -2.11 -17.18
CA VAL A 57 5.40 -3.32 -18.00
C VAL A 57 6.68 -3.25 -18.84
N ASP A 58 7.56 -2.29 -18.57
CA ASP A 58 8.85 -2.09 -19.28
C ASP A 58 8.68 -2.03 -20.81
N CYS A 59 7.64 -1.33 -21.27
CA CYS A 59 7.43 -1.08 -22.70
C CYS A 59 8.48 -0.09 -23.25
N ASP A 60 8.57 0.01 -24.57
CA ASP A 60 9.50 0.92 -25.23
C ASP A 60 9.17 2.42 -25.04
N ASN A 61 7.88 2.73 -24.82
CA ASN A 61 7.38 4.09 -24.64
C ASN A 61 6.53 4.22 -23.37
N ARG A 62 7.20 4.56 -22.26
CA ARG A 62 6.56 4.77 -20.96
C ARG A 62 5.45 5.83 -20.96
N VAL A 63 5.48 6.82 -21.85
CA VAL A 63 4.44 7.87 -21.87
C VAL A 63 3.14 7.32 -22.45
N LYS A 64 3.22 6.44 -23.47
CA LYS A 64 2.04 5.73 -23.98
C LYS A 64 1.45 4.79 -22.94
N GLU A 65 2.30 4.15 -22.15
CA GLU A 65 1.85 3.34 -21.02
C GLU A 65 1.13 4.20 -19.97
N ASP A 66 1.71 5.36 -19.59
CA ASP A 66 1.04 6.32 -18.72
C ASP A 66 -0.36 6.67 -19.29
N GLU A 67 -0.44 7.13 -20.53
CA GLU A 67 -1.72 7.49 -21.18
C GLU A 67 -2.73 6.34 -21.18
N HIS A 68 -2.30 5.13 -21.54
CA HIS A 68 -3.17 3.96 -21.59
C HIS A 68 -3.71 3.61 -20.21
N ILE A 69 -2.84 3.44 -19.21
CA ILE A 69 -3.22 3.00 -17.87
C ILE A 69 -4.07 4.05 -17.15
N PHE A 70 -3.82 5.35 -17.37
CA PHE A 70 -4.66 6.41 -16.82
C PHE A 70 -6.02 6.55 -17.53
N SER A 71 -6.15 6.08 -18.77
CA SER A 71 -7.44 6.01 -19.46
C SER A 71 -8.36 4.88 -18.93
N LEU A 72 -7.78 3.86 -18.28
CA LEU A 72 -8.53 2.75 -17.69
C LEU A 72 -9.20 3.19 -16.37
N ASN A 73 -10.42 3.68 -16.46
CA ASN A 73 -11.24 4.01 -15.29
C ASN A 73 -11.90 2.75 -14.71
N SER A 74 -11.12 1.95 -13.97
CA SER A 74 -11.60 0.69 -13.38
C SER A 74 -11.37 0.65 -11.86
N PRO A 75 -12.37 0.18 -11.07
CA PRO A 75 -12.21 -0.01 -9.62
C PRO A 75 -11.24 -1.14 -9.26
N LEU A 76 -10.80 -1.96 -10.23
CA LEU A 76 -9.84 -3.04 -10.01
C LEU A 76 -8.38 -2.53 -9.96
N ILE A 77 -8.09 -1.32 -10.45
CA ILE A 77 -6.76 -0.70 -10.33
C ILE A 77 -6.75 0.17 -9.06
N LEU A 78 -6.27 -0.42 -7.97
CA LEU A 78 -6.28 0.18 -6.64
C LEU A 78 -5.15 1.19 -6.43
N ALA A 79 -4.00 0.94 -7.07
CA ALA A 79 -2.86 1.85 -7.11
C ALA A 79 -2.05 1.61 -8.39
N LYS A 80 -1.25 2.61 -8.77
CA LYS A 80 -0.42 2.59 -9.98
C LYS A 80 1.05 2.86 -9.61
N ILE A 81 1.92 1.94 -10.01
CA ILE A 81 3.37 2.09 -9.96
C ILE A 81 3.87 2.25 -11.39
N MET A 82 4.31 3.45 -11.73
CA MET A 82 4.69 3.79 -13.11
C MET A 82 6.20 3.81 -13.30
N ARG A 83 6.67 3.77 -14.54
CA ARG A 83 8.09 3.73 -14.84
C ARG A 83 8.73 5.11 -14.68
N ALA A 84 9.80 5.19 -13.89
CA ALA A 84 10.63 6.39 -13.80
C ALA A 84 12.10 6.02 -13.62
N LYS A 85 13.01 6.86 -14.13
CA LYS A 85 14.42 6.81 -13.79
C LYS A 85 14.65 7.68 -12.55
N LEU A 86 15.17 7.11 -11.48
CA LEU A 86 15.41 7.84 -10.24
C LEU A 86 16.49 8.90 -10.42
N CYS A 87 16.11 10.16 -10.25
CA CYS A 87 17.00 11.29 -10.14
C CYS A 87 16.29 12.45 -9.44
N GLU A 88 17.05 13.46 -9.01
CA GLU A 88 16.52 14.65 -8.34
C GLU A 88 15.43 15.39 -9.15
N HIS A 89 15.50 15.31 -10.48
CA HIS A 89 14.62 16.00 -11.42
C HIS A 89 13.72 15.04 -12.22
N MET A 90 13.45 13.85 -11.68
CA MET A 90 12.61 12.86 -12.36
C MET A 90 11.19 13.38 -12.61
N ARG A 91 10.62 12.99 -13.74
CA ARG A 91 9.22 13.28 -14.07
C ARG A 91 8.33 12.16 -13.54
N LEU A 92 7.27 12.54 -12.84
CA LEU A 92 6.32 11.62 -12.21
C LEU A 92 4.91 11.93 -12.71
N PRO A 93 4.15 10.93 -13.21
CA PRO A 93 2.72 11.09 -13.45
C PRO A 93 1.99 11.45 -12.15
N LEU A 94 0.91 12.24 -12.26
CA LEU A 94 0.08 12.61 -11.11
C LEU A 94 -0.81 11.42 -10.70
N GLY A 95 -1.07 11.25 -9.40
CA GLY A 95 -1.98 10.21 -8.90
C GLY A 95 -1.40 8.79 -8.87
N ILE A 96 -0.07 8.63 -8.97
CA ILE A 96 0.62 7.35 -8.78
C ILE A 96 0.87 7.09 -7.29
N ALA A 97 0.96 5.82 -6.91
CA ALA A 97 1.39 5.42 -5.56
C ALA A 97 2.92 5.32 -5.44
N GLY A 98 3.61 5.25 -6.57
CA GLY A 98 5.05 5.04 -6.59
C GLY A 98 5.59 4.83 -7.99
N VAL A 99 6.87 4.47 -8.07
CA VAL A 99 7.57 4.20 -9.33
C VAL A 99 8.42 2.94 -9.27
N ARG A 100 8.69 2.38 -10.45
CA ARG A 100 9.69 1.33 -10.66
C ARG A 100 10.73 1.83 -11.67
N GLU A 101 12.00 1.61 -11.35
CA GLU A 101 13.09 1.61 -12.34
C GLU A 101 13.50 0.14 -12.52
N PRO A 102 13.34 -0.46 -13.70
CA PRO A 102 13.81 -1.83 -13.94
C PRO A 102 15.33 -1.91 -13.75
N LEU A 103 15.80 -2.62 -12.72
CA LEU A 103 17.22 -2.81 -12.44
C LEU A 103 17.72 -4.20 -12.85
N HIS A 104 16.82 -5.19 -12.93
CA HIS A 104 17.16 -6.58 -13.23
C HIS A 104 17.47 -6.87 -14.71
N ILE A 105 17.01 -6.03 -15.65
CA ILE A 105 17.11 -6.29 -17.09
C ILE A 105 18.58 -6.27 -17.57
N GLU A 106 18.98 -7.17 -18.46
CA GLU A 106 20.39 -7.33 -18.87
C GLU A 106 21.06 -6.05 -19.37
N SER A 107 20.29 -5.17 -20.04
CA SER A 107 20.78 -3.91 -20.60
C SER A 107 21.12 -2.84 -19.55
N LYS A 108 20.78 -3.04 -18.27
CA LYS A 108 21.06 -2.08 -17.20
C LYS A 108 22.43 -2.30 -16.58
N GLU A 109 23.17 -1.21 -16.46
CA GLU A 109 24.47 -1.19 -15.79
C GLU A 109 24.35 -1.68 -14.34
N ARG A 110 25.33 -2.48 -13.93
CA ARG A 110 25.42 -2.97 -12.55
C ARG A 110 25.77 -1.82 -11.61
N GLY A 111 25.23 -1.86 -10.40
CA GLY A 111 25.46 -0.80 -9.41
C GLY A 111 24.71 0.50 -9.66
N ARG A 112 23.75 0.54 -10.62
CA ARG A 112 22.87 1.70 -10.86
C ARG A 112 22.21 2.23 -9.58
N CYS A 113 21.84 1.34 -8.66
CA CYS A 113 21.23 1.75 -7.38
C CYS A 113 22.22 2.46 -6.44
N LEU A 114 23.53 2.29 -6.61
CA LEU A 114 24.58 2.92 -5.80
C LEU A 114 24.92 4.33 -6.26
N GLU A 115 24.46 4.75 -7.44
CA GLU A 115 24.71 6.08 -7.95
C GLU A 115 24.05 7.15 -7.07
N GLN A 116 24.74 8.29 -6.90
CA GLN A 116 24.20 9.43 -6.17
C GLN A 116 22.86 9.91 -6.75
N SER A 117 22.71 9.85 -8.08
CA SER A 117 21.46 10.23 -8.75
C SER A 117 20.29 9.33 -8.31
N PHE A 118 20.52 8.03 -8.13
CA PHE A 118 19.51 7.10 -7.66
C PHE A 118 19.11 7.39 -6.22
N ILE A 119 20.09 7.60 -5.34
CA ILE A 119 19.89 7.92 -3.92
C ILE A 119 19.09 9.22 -3.79
N SER A 120 19.47 10.28 -4.52
CA SER A 120 18.70 11.52 -4.56
C SER A 120 17.27 11.32 -5.08
N GLY A 121 17.06 10.41 -6.04
CA GLY A 121 15.72 10.02 -6.47
C GLY A 121 14.89 9.38 -5.35
N LEU A 122 15.48 8.50 -4.53
CA LEU A 122 14.83 7.90 -3.37
C LEU A 122 14.42 8.97 -2.35
N GLU A 123 15.27 9.97 -2.11
CA GLU A 123 14.94 11.11 -1.24
C GLU A 123 13.74 11.91 -1.76
N ILE A 124 13.63 12.11 -3.09
CA ILE A 124 12.46 12.78 -3.68
C ILE A 124 11.19 11.93 -3.48
N LEU A 125 11.27 10.60 -3.66
CA LEU A 125 10.13 9.71 -3.40
C LEU A 125 9.71 9.77 -1.93
N ALA A 126 10.66 9.71 -0.99
CA ALA A 126 10.40 9.83 0.44
C ALA A 126 9.70 11.14 0.80
N LYS A 127 10.20 12.28 0.30
CA LYS A 127 9.61 13.61 0.54
C LYS A 127 8.18 13.74 0.00
N ARG A 128 7.83 12.96 -1.02
CA ARG A 128 6.50 12.94 -1.65
C ARG A 128 5.62 11.81 -1.17
N ASP A 129 6.10 11.02 -0.21
CA ASP A 129 5.46 9.81 0.30
C ASP A 129 5.06 8.82 -0.81
N LEU A 130 5.95 8.65 -1.79
CA LEU A 130 5.83 7.71 -2.91
C LEU A 130 6.71 6.48 -2.68
N ILE A 131 6.24 5.35 -3.17
CA ILE A 131 6.91 4.05 -3.03
C ILE A 131 7.91 3.85 -4.17
N PHE A 132 9.06 3.26 -3.87
CA PHE A 132 9.94 2.66 -4.87
C PHE A 132 9.71 1.14 -4.93
N GLU A 133 9.37 0.64 -6.11
CA GLU A 133 9.31 -0.80 -6.39
C GLU A 133 10.67 -1.26 -6.90
N SER A 134 11.26 -2.21 -6.19
CA SER A 134 12.64 -2.64 -6.39
C SER A 134 12.67 -4.04 -6.98
N CYS A 135 12.98 -4.12 -8.27
CA CYS A 135 13.17 -5.39 -8.98
C CYS A 135 14.62 -5.48 -9.45
N ASN A 136 15.46 -6.19 -8.68
CA ASN A 136 16.91 -6.28 -8.82
C ASN A 136 17.34 -7.67 -9.29
N ARG A 137 18.58 -7.80 -9.74
CA ARG A 137 19.21 -9.12 -9.86
C ARG A 137 19.56 -9.65 -8.47
N VAL A 138 19.54 -10.96 -8.29
CA VAL A 138 19.88 -11.62 -7.00
C VAL A 138 21.25 -11.17 -6.47
N CYS A 139 22.24 -11.06 -7.37
CA CYS A 139 23.60 -10.65 -7.02
C CYS A 139 23.75 -9.17 -6.64
N GLU A 140 22.70 -8.35 -6.78
CA GLU A 140 22.70 -6.92 -6.46
C GLU A 140 21.82 -6.59 -5.23
N LEU A 141 21.34 -7.61 -4.51
CA LEU A 141 20.52 -7.41 -3.31
C LEU A 141 21.27 -6.71 -2.17
N GLU A 142 22.58 -6.94 -2.03
CA GLU A 142 23.40 -6.18 -1.08
C GLU A 142 23.57 -4.71 -1.50
N ASP A 143 23.64 -4.43 -2.80
CA ASP A 143 23.78 -3.05 -3.31
C ASP A 143 22.54 -2.23 -3.03
N ILE A 144 21.36 -2.79 -3.29
CA ILE A 144 20.11 -2.08 -2.98
C ILE A 144 19.94 -1.87 -1.46
N TYR A 145 20.37 -2.82 -0.61
CA TYR A 145 20.42 -2.61 0.84
C TYR A 145 21.27 -1.39 1.20
N ASN A 146 22.45 -1.25 0.60
CA ASN A 146 23.36 -0.12 0.86
C ASN A 146 22.73 1.22 0.45
N SER A 147 21.96 1.25 -0.64
CA SER A 147 21.26 2.46 -1.09
C SER A 147 20.08 2.84 -0.19
N ILE A 148 19.22 1.87 0.17
CA ILE A 148 18.04 2.13 1.02
C ILE A 148 18.46 2.55 2.42
N SER A 149 19.55 1.98 2.95
CA SER A 149 20.08 2.32 4.28
C SER A 149 20.46 3.80 4.43
N GLN A 150 20.72 4.49 3.31
CA GLN A 150 21.06 5.92 3.29
C GLN A 150 19.81 6.82 3.36
N VAL A 151 18.64 6.32 2.98
CA VAL A 151 17.38 7.08 2.91
C VAL A 151 16.33 6.40 3.77
N LYS A 152 16.43 6.60 5.09
CA LYS A 152 15.60 5.90 6.10
C LYS A 152 14.09 6.12 5.95
N ASP A 153 13.69 7.25 5.35
CA ASP A 153 12.29 7.62 5.14
C ASP A 153 11.71 7.08 3.81
N ALA A 154 12.54 6.51 2.93
CA ALA A 154 12.07 5.98 1.65
C ALA A 154 11.27 4.70 1.85
N LYS A 155 10.05 4.61 1.33
CA LYS A 155 9.28 3.35 1.31
C LYS A 155 9.70 2.52 0.12
N VAL A 156 10.22 1.32 0.37
CA VAL A 156 10.67 0.42 -0.69
C VAL A 156 9.97 -0.93 -0.61
N VAL A 157 9.51 -1.42 -1.76
CA VAL A 157 8.94 -2.76 -1.90
C VAL A 157 9.91 -3.59 -2.71
N LEU A 158 10.47 -4.64 -2.12
CA LEU A 158 11.27 -5.61 -2.84
C LEU A 158 10.35 -6.60 -3.56
N ASN A 159 10.53 -6.71 -4.86
CA ASN A 159 9.69 -7.55 -5.71
C ASN A 159 10.21 -8.98 -5.70
N HIS A 160 9.29 -9.92 -5.87
CA HIS A 160 9.60 -11.29 -6.28
C HIS A 160 10.59 -12.02 -5.38
N LEU A 161 10.54 -11.78 -4.07
CA LEU A 161 11.52 -12.32 -3.13
C LEU A 161 12.99 -12.01 -3.51
N GLY A 162 13.24 -10.90 -4.21
CA GLY A 162 14.56 -10.55 -4.73
C GLY A 162 14.98 -11.36 -5.97
N ASN A 163 14.02 -11.88 -6.74
CA ASN A 163 14.21 -12.74 -7.92
C ASN A 163 14.99 -14.03 -7.63
N VAL A 164 14.73 -14.65 -6.48
CA VAL A 164 15.45 -15.83 -6.00
C VAL A 164 15.31 -17.03 -6.95
N GLU A 165 16.45 -17.65 -7.26
CA GLU A 165 16.51 -18.91 -8.00
C GLU A 165 16.98 -20.08 -7.13
N VAL A 166 17.85 -19.79 -6.15
CA VAL A 166 18.46 -20.76 -5.23
C VAL A 166 18.53 -20.14 -3.83
N LEU A 167 18.23 -20.94 -2.81
CA LEU A 167 18.25 -20.54 -1.40
C LEU A 167 19.65 -20.76 -0.78
N ASP A 168 20.67 -20.12 -1.33
CA ASP A 168 22.04 -20.20 -0.82
C ASP A 168 22.34 -19.20 0.32
N GLU A 169 23.50 -19.33 0.95
CA GLU A 169 23.87 -18.44 2.07
C GLU A 169 24.12 -16.99 1.64
N SER A 170 24.48 -16.73 0.38
CA SER A 170 24.65 -15.36 -0.13
C SER A 170 23.30 -14.65 -0.20
N TYR A 171 22.29 -15.31 -0.77
CA TYR A 171 20.93 -14.82 -0.81
C TYR A 171 20.36 -14.62 0.59
N LYS A 172 20.48 -15.63 1.47
CA LYS A 172 19.96 -15.53 2.85
C LYS A 172 20.59 -14.36 3.60
N LYS A 173 21.90 -14.16 3.47
CA LYS A 173 22.61 -13.03 4.10
C LYS A 173 22.10 -11.68 3.59
N ALA A 174 21.90 -11.53 2.27
CA ALA A 174 21.35 -10.31 1.70
C ALA A 174 19.91 -10.05 2.18
N MET A 175 19.07 -11.08 2.20
CA MET A 175 17.68 -10.97 2.66
C MET A 175 17.56 -10.64 4.14
N ARG A 176 18.44 -11.15 5.00
CA ARG A 176 18.50 -10.75 6.43
C ARG A 176 18.83 -9.27 6.61
N LYS A 177 19.79 -8.75 5.84
CA LYS A 177 20.10 -7.31 5.84
C LYS A 177 18.88 -6.50 5.41
N LEU A 178 18.23 -6.91 4.32
CA LEU A 178 17.03 -6.27 3.81
C LEU A 178 15.86 -6.29 4.83
N ALA A 179 15.62 -7.41 5.49
CA ALA A 179 14.60 -7.55 6.53
C ALA A 179 14.80 -6.58 7.72
N SER A 180 16.05 -6.26 8.04
CA SER A 180 16.40 -5.32 9.11
C SER A 180 15.99 -3.87 8.83
N LEU A 181 15.69 -3.52 7.59
CA LEU A 181 15.28 -2.17 7.21
C LEU A 181 13.80 -1.93 7.64
N PRO A 182 13.51 -0.88 8.44
CA PRO A 182 12.14 -0.63 8.92
C PRO A 182 11.18 -0.19 7.80
N ASN A 183 11.74 0.29 6.69
CA ASN A 183 11.05 0.91 5.57
C ASN A 183 10.99 0.02 4.31
N LEU A 184 11.39 -1.26 4.43
CA LEU A 184 11.32 -2.25 3.36
C LEU A 184 10.15 -3.22 3.57
N TYR A 185 9.40 -3.46 2.49
CA TYR A 185 8.33 -4.44 2.38
C TYR A 185 8.69 -5.49 1.32
N LEU A 186 8.07 -6.66 1.37
CA LEU A 186 8.44 -7.80 0.53
C LEU A 186 7.22 -8.41 -0.14
N LYS A 187 7.24 -8.47 -1.46
CA LYS A 187 6.25 -9.22 -2.25
C LYS A 187 6.63 -10.70 -2.33
N VAL A 188 5.70 -11.55 -1.92
CA VAL A 188 5.85 -13.01 -1.97
C VAL A 188 5.30 -13.50 -3.32
N SER A 189 6.16 -13.47 -4.33
CA SER A 189 5.91 -13.91 -5.71
C SER A 189 7.23 -14.21 -6.41
N GLY A 190 7.20 -14.63 -7.69
CA GLY A 190 8.42 -14.68 -8.51
C GLY A 190 9.33 -15.89 -8.26
N PHE A 191 8.79 -17.01 -7.80
CA PHE A 191 9.55 -18.24 -7.54
C PHE A 191 8.81 -19.47 -8.07
N LYS A 192 9.56 -20.53 -8.39
CA LYS A 192 9.00 -21.78 -8.90
C LYS A 192 8.24 -22.50 -7.79
N THR A 193 6.97 -22.84 -8.05
CA THR A 193 6.07 -23.44 -7.05
C THR A 193 6.00 -24.96 -7.15
N HIS A 194 6.43 -25.54 -8.28
CA HIS A 194 6.39 -26.98 -8.54
C HIS A 194 7.45 -27.75 -7.74
N ASP A 195 8.59 -27.14 -7.44
CA ASP A 195 9.51 -27.66 -6.43
C ASP A 195 8.98 -27.31 -5.04
N LYS A 196 8.10 -28.17 -4.52
CA LYS A 196 7.45 -27.97 -3.22
C LYS A 196 8.44 -27.89 -2.07
N LYS A 197 9.59 -28.57 -2.18
CA LYS A 197 10.61 -28.52 -1.13
C LYS A 197 11.25 -27.13 -1.12
N PHE A 198 11.74 -26.67 -2.27
CA PHE A 198 12.31 -25.33 -2.41
C PHE A 198 11.31 -24.25 -2.00
N ALA A 199 10.08 -24.31 -2.49
CA ALA A 199 9.05 -23.32 -2.19
C ALA A 199 8.76 -23.24 -0.68
N ASN A 200 8.59 -24.38 0.00
CA ASN A 200 8.37 -24.39 1.45
C ASN A 200 9.58 -23.86 2.23
N GLU A 201 10.80 -24.31 1.91
CA GLU A 201 12.02 -23.83 2.58
C GLU A 201 12.21 -22.32 2.41
N LEU A 202 11.91 -21.79 1.22
CA LEU A 202 11.96 -20.36 0.92
C LEU A 202 10.91 -19.57 1.73
N LEU A 203 9.66 -20.03 1.75
CA LEU A 203 8.58 -19.37 2.49
C LEU A 203 8.81 -19.42 4.00
N GLU A 204 9.31 -20.53 4.54
CA GLU A 204 9.70 -20.66 5.94
C GLU A 204 10.85 -19.71 6.30
N PHE A 205 11.86 -19.61 5.45
CA PHE A 205 12.95 -18.66 5.62
C PHE A 205 12.43 -17.22 5.64
N VAL A 206 11.63 -16.83 4.65
CA VAL A 206 11.08 -15.46 4.56
C VAL A 206 10.22 -15.12 5.77
N ARG A 207 9.32 -16.02 6.20
CA ARG A 207 8.49 -15.85 7.40
C ARG A 207 9.32 -15.76 8.69
N GLY A 208 10.47 -16.40 8.73
CA GLY A 208 11.39 -16.35 9.87
C GLY A 208 12.19 -15.04 9.98
N GLU A 209 12.46 -14.38 8.86
CA GLU A 209 13.32 -13.17 8.82
C GLU A 209 12.52 -11.87 8.75
N PHE A 210 11.37 -11.85 8.05
CA PHE A 210 10.54 -10.65 7.88
C PHE A 210 9.37 -10.63 8.86
N ASP A 211 9.14 -9.47 9.47
CA ASP A 211 7.90 -9.21 10.21
C ASP A 211 6.68 -9.43 9.30
N SER A 212 5.63 -10.08 9.81
CA SER A 212 4.44 -10.40 9.02
C SER A 212 3.76 -9.15 8.46
N SER A 213 3.88 -7.99 9.12
CA SER A 213 3.33 -6.72 8.64
C SER A 213 4.05 -6.17 7.40
N LYS A 214 5.19 -6.77 7.00
CA LYS A 214 5.99 -6.38 5.83
C LYS A 214 5.76 -7.27 4.62
N LEU A 215 5.07 -8.41 4.79
CA LEU A 215 4.83 -9.38 3.73
C LEU A 215 3.56 -9.02 2.95
N LEU A 216 3.66 -9.04 1.63
CA LEU A 216 2.59 -8.69 0.71
C LEU A 216 2.30 -9.86 -0.23
N TYR A 217 1.02 -10.23 -0.32
CA TYR A 217 0.57 -11.11 -1.39
C TYR A 217 0.72 -10.44 -2.76
N ALA A 218 1.31 -11.17 -3.70
CA ALA A 218 1.49 -10.74 -5.09
C ALA A 218 1.27 -11.95 -6.00
N SER A 219 0.45 -11.83 -7.05
CA SER A 219 0.34 -12.91 -8.03
C SER A 219 1.44 -12.87 -9.08
N ASN A 220 1.89 -11.66 -9.44
CA ASN A 220 2.69 -11.42 -10.64
C ASN A 220 1.95 -11.82 -11.94
N PHE A 221 0.63 -11.74 -11.96
CA PHE A 221 -0.16 -12.00 -13.16
C PHE A 221 0.23 -11.05 -14.31
N PRO A 222 0.27 -11.51 -15.58
CA PRO A 222 0.22 -12.91 -16.02
C PRO A 222 1.60 -13.57 -16.06
N VAL A 223 2.67 -12.84 -15.70
CA VAL A 223 4.08 -13.28 -15.74
C VAL A 223 4.36 -14.51 -14.86
N VAL A 224 3.50 -14.80 -13.88
CA VAL A 224 3.52 -16.04 -13.09
C VAL A 224 3.56 -17.32 -13.95
N GLU A 225 2.97 -17.28 -15.15
CA GLU A 225 2.94 -18.41 -16.09
C GLU A 225 4.31 -18.76 -16.68
N LEU A 226 5.34 -17.91 -16.49
CA LEU A 226 6.72 -18.20 -16.96
C LEU A 226 7.48 -19.16 -16.04
N TYR A 227 7.09 -19.27 -14.77
CA TYR A 227 7.82 -20.04 -13.75
C TYR A 227 6.91 -20.88 -12.85
N SER A 228 5.60 -20.78 -13.03
CA SER A 228 4.53 -21.42 -12.26
C SER A 228 3.28 -21.46 -13.13
N ASN A 229 2.13 -21.72 -12.52
CA ASN A 229 0.83 -21.23 -12.98
C ASN A 229 0.16 -20.47 -11.82
N PHE A 230 -0.86 -19.66 -12.15
CA PHE A 230 -1.57 -18.84 -11.16
C PHE A 230 -2.19 -19.69 -10.02
N ASP A 231 -2.78 -20.85 -10.33
CA ASP A 231 -3.54 -21.64 -9.35
C ASP A 231 -2.67 -22.31 -8.32
N GLU A 232 -1.57 -22.88 -8.79
CA GLU A 232 -0.56 -23.48 -7.94
C GLU A 232 0.06 -22.44 -7.01
N HIS A 233 0.36 -21.24 -7.53
CA HIS A 233 0.90 -20.13 -6.74
C HIS A 233 -0.09 -19.64 -5.69
N PHE A 234 -1.33 -19.34 -6.10
CA PHE A 234 -2.34 -18.81 -5.20
C PHE A 234 -2.73 -19.82 -4.12
N THR A 235 -2.94 -21.09 -4.48
CA THR A 235 -3.28 -22.16 -3.54
C THR A 235 -2.16 -22.39 -2.53
N LEU A 236 -0.90 -22.48 -3.00
CA LEU A 236 0.26 -22.64 -2.13
C LEU A 236 0.34 -21.52 -1.08
N LEU A 237 0.18 -20.27 -1.49
CA LEU A 237 0.26 -19.14 -0.55
C LEU A 237 -0.92 -19.12 0.42
N ARG A 238 -2.13 -19.47 -0.03
CA ARG A 238 -3.30 -19.58 0.87
C ARG A 238 -3.10 -20.65 1.93
N GLU A 239 -2.59 -21.81 1.55
CA GLU A 239 -2.28 -22.90 2.47
C GLU A 239 -1.16 -22.50 3.44
N PHE A 240 -0.06 -21.92 2.93
CA PHE A 240 1.10 -21.57 3.76
C PHE A 240 0.80 -20.45 4.77
N PHE A 241 0.10 -19.39 4.33
CA PHE A 241 -0.27 -18.26 5.18
C PHE A 241 -1.62 -18.48 5.88
N ASN A 242 -2.30 -19.60 5.66
CA ASN A 242 -3.57 -19.95 6.28
C ASN A 242 -4.62 -18.83 6.18
N ASP A 243 -4.80 -18.28 4.97
CA ASP A 243 -5.74 -17.18 4.69
C ASP A 243 -5.56 -15.95 5.61
N ASP A 244 -4.32 -15.62 6.00
CA ASP A 244 -4.01 -14.43 6.80
C ASP A 244 -4.45 -13.13 6.09
N VAL A 245 -5.41 -12.44 6.70
CA VAL A 245 -6.00 -11.19 6.17
C VAL A 245 -5.02 -10.03 6.10
N ASP A 246 -3.96 -10.03 6.93
CA ASP A 246 -2.93 -9.00 6.88
C ASP A 246 -2.07 -9.19 5.63
N PHE A 247 -1.61 -10.41 5.38
CA PHE A 247 -0.83 -10.78 4.20
C PHE A 247 -1.60 -10.60 2.88
N PHE A 248 -2.85 -11.05 2.82
CA PHE A 248 -3.66 -11.04 1.60
C PHE A 248 -4.31 -9.68 1.28
N ALA A 249 -4.43 -8.76 2.25
CA ALA A 249 -5.08 -7.48 2.00
C ALA A 249 -4.52 -6.31 2.81
N LYS A 250 -4.56 -6.36 4.15
CA LYS A 250 -4.39 -5.14 4.98
C LYS A 250 -2.99 -4.52 4.85
N ASN A 251 -1.94 -5.34 4.76
CA ASN A 251 -0.57 -4.81 4.57
C ASN A 251 -0.44 -4.00 3.29
N ALA A 252 -0.97 -4.51 2.17
CA ALA A 252 -0.97 -3.79 0.90
C ALA A 252 -1.84 -2.53 0.97
N LYS A 253 -3.05 -2.63 1.55
CA LYS A 253 -3.95 -1.47 1.71
C LYS A 253 -3.33 -0.33 2.48
N LYS A 254 -2.70 -0.66 3.62
CA LYS A 254 -2.00 0.29 4.46
C LYS A 254 -0.81 0.92 3.74
N LEU A 255 0.01 0.10 3.08
CA LEU A 255 1.22 0.56 2.41
C LEU A 255 0.90 1.51 1.23
N TYR A 256 0.03 1.07 0.32
CA TYR A 256 -0.33 1.80 -0.90
C TYR A 256 -1.48 2.80 -0.70
N LYS A 257 -2.00 2.95 0.53
CA LYS A 257 -3.13 3.84 0.89
C LYS A 257 -4.38 3.62 0.04
N ILE A 258 -4.73 2.35 -0.16
CA ILE A 258 -5.82 1.93 -1.07
C ILE A 258 -7.20 2.24 -0.50
N ASN A 259 -7.36 2.30 0.82
CA ASN A 259 -8.68 2.53 1.40
C ASN A 259 -9.18 3.93 1.00
N PRO A 260 -10.38 4.03 0.39
CA PRO A 260 -10.97 5.33 0.11
C PRO A 260 -11.11 6.08 1.43
N VAL A 261 -10.67 7.33 1.43
CA VAL A 261 -10.82 8.19 2.60
C VAL A 261 -12.31 8.31 2.92
N GLN A 262 -12.69 7.80 4.08
CA GLN A 262 -14.02 7.95 4.62
C GLN A 262 -14.11 9.32 5.28
N LYS A 263 -15.13 10.10 4.91
CA LYS A 263 -15.37 11.43 5.47
C LYS A 263 -16.57 11.37 6.41
N PHE A 264 -16.36 11.81 7.64
CA PHE A 264 -17.41 11.92 8.64
C PHE A 264 -17.57 13.40 9.00
N ALA A 265 -18.81 13.88 8.95
CA ALA A 265 -19.18 15.20 9.42
C ALA A 265 -20.13 15.03 10.60
N SER A 266 -19.92 15.77 11.69
CA SER A 266 -20.78 15.68 12.86
C SER A 266 -21.00 17.04 13.51
N VAL A 267 -22.07 17.16 14.29
CA VAL A 267 -22.48 18.42 14.92
C VAL A 267 -22.88 18.21 16.38
N ILE A 268 -22.49 19.16 17.23
CA ILE A 268 -22.87 19.21 18.65
C ILE A 268 -23.06 20.67 19.10
N LYS A 269 -23.74 20.90 20.22
CA LYS A 269 -23.78 22.23 20.84
C LYS A 269 -22.64 22.43 21.82
N LEU A 270 -22.06 23.62 21.80
CA LEU A 270 -21.12 24.12 22.80
C LEU A 270 -21.88 24.96 23.83
N ARG A 271 -21.64 24.68 25.11
CA ARG A 271 -22.23 25.46 26.20
C ARG A 271 -21.62 26.86 26.21
N PRO A 272 -22.43 27.95 26.17
CA PRO A 272 -21.91 29.31 26.09
C PRO A 272 -20.90 29.64 27.19
N GLU A 273 -21.14 29.16 28.41
CA GLU A 273 -20.29 29.39 29.58
C GLU A 273 -18.97 28.60 29.56
N LYS A 274 -18.77 27.71 28.59
CA LYS A 274 -17.58 26.86 28.44
C LYS A 274 -16.76 27.15 27.18
N ILE A 275 -17.14 28.15 26.38
CA ILE A 275 -16.48 28.45 25.10
C ILE A 275 -14.98 28.68 25.27
N ASP A 276 -14.57 29.57 26.17
CA ASP A 276 -13.16 29.92 26.36
C ASP A 276 -12.34 28.71 26.84
N TYR A 277 -12.92 27.91 27.75
CA TYR A 277 -12.28 26.70 28.25
C TYR A 277 -12.10 25.65 27.14
N TYR A 278 -13.14 25.39 26.35
CA TYR A 278 -13.10 24.46 25.23
C TYR A 278 -12.02 24.82 24.21
N ARG A 279 -11.90 26.13 23.90
CA ARG A 279 -10.87 26.65 23.00
C ARG A 279 -9.47 26.50 23.58
N GLN A 280 -9.30 26.74 24.88
CA GLN A 280 -8.01 26.55 25.55
C GLN A 280 -7.54 25.10 25.48
N LEU A 281 -8.46 24.14 25.72
CA LEU A 281 -8.17 22.71 25.58
C LEU A 281 -7.66 22.40 24.16
N HIS A 282 -8.41 22.79 23.11
CA HIS A 282 -8.07 22.44 21.72
C HIS A 282 -6.87 23.21 21.15
N ALA A 283 -6.50 24.35 21.74
CA ALA A 283 -5.26 25.04 21.40
C ALA A 283 -4.01 24.28 21.92
N ASN A 284 -4.16 23.46 22.96
CA ASN A 284 -3.07 22.69 23.58
C ASN A 284 -3.55 21.26 23.91
N PRO A 285 -3.88 20.44 22.91
CA PRO A 285 -4.38 19.09 23.15
C PRO A 285 -3.28 18.24 23.80
N HIS A 286 -3.68 17.33 24.69
CA HIS A 286 -2.75 16.36 25.26
C HIS A 286 -2.14 15.50 24.13
N SER A 287 -0.82 15.37 24.07
CA SER A 287 -0.12 14.72 22.95
C SER A 287 -0.60 13.29 22.71
N GLY A 288 -0.85 12.53 23.79
CA GLY A 288 -1.36 11.15 23.72
C GLY A 288 -2.70 11.01 22.99
N VAL A 289 -3.56 12.04 23.00
CA VAL A 289 -4.85 11.99 22.29
C VAL A 289 -4.61 12.06 20.78
N ASN A 290 -3.76 12.98 20.32
CA ASN A 290 -3.43 13.12 18.90
C ASN A 290 -2.65 11.90 18.37
N GLU A 291 -1.78 11.32 19.19
CA GLU A 291 -1.09 10.07 18.86
C GLU A 291 -2.09 8.92 18.68
N MET A 292 -3.07 8.80 19.58
CA MET A 292 -4.11 7.77 19.50
C MET A 292 -5.03 7.96 18.29
N ILE A 293 -5.49 9.19 18.02
CA ILE A 293 -6.28 9.54 16.83
C ILE A 293 -5.56 9.10 15.56
N LYS A 294 -4.27 9.47 15.42
CA LYS A 294 -3.45 9.07 14.25
C LYS A 294 -3.24 7.57 14.17
N ARG A 295 -3.05 6.90 15.31
CA ARG A 295 -2.90 5.44 15.39
C ARG A 295 -4.16 4.71 14.90
N CYS A 296 -5.34 5.24 15.19
CA CYS A 296 -6.64 4.74 14.75
C CYS A 296 -6.99 5.15 13.31
N GLY A 297 -6.03 5.52 12.47
CA GLY A 297 -6.27 5.78 11.05
C GLY A 297 -7.04 7.06 10.73
N ILE A 298 -7.26 7.95 11.71
CA ILE A 298 -7.79 9.29 11.47
C ILE A 298 -6.65 10.17 10.97
N THR A 299 -6.73 10.60 9.71
CA THR A 299 -5.70 11.38 9.04
C THR A 299 -5.93 12.87 9.10
N LYS A 300 -7.19 13.28 9.29
CA LYS A 300 -7.59 14.68 9.43
C LYS A 300 -8.74 14.78 10.43
N TYR A 301 -8.65 15.73 11.36
CA TYR A 301 -9.74 16.04 12.27
C TYR A 301 -9.77 17.55 12.54
N GLU A 302 -10.84 18.20 12.10
CA GLU A 302 -11.04 19.64 12.23
C GLU A 302 -12.34 19.89 12.98
N ILE A 303 -12.34 20.86 13.90
CA ILE A 303 -13.54 21.30 14.61
C ILE A 303 -13.73 22.79 14.36
N TYR A 304 -14.83 23.13 13.69
CA TYR A 304 -15.28 24.49 13.44
C TYR A 304 -16.30 24.89 14.49
N TRP A 305 -16.35 26.17 14.79
CA TRP A 305 -17.26 26.73 15.77
C TRP A 305 -18.02 27.93 15.17
N ARG A 306 -19.33 27.96 15.38
CA ARG A 306 -20.18 29.10 15.06
C ARG A 306 -21.30 29.19 16.10
N ASP A 307 -21.37 30.32 16.81
CA ASP A 307 -22.39 30.62 17.81
C ASP A 307 -22.43 29.56 18.94
N ASP A 308 -23.49 28.76 19.07
CA ASP A 308 -23.57 27.66 20.04
C ASP A 308 -23.28 26.28 19.42
N MET A 309 -22.74 26.23 18.19
CA MET A 309 -22.56 25.01 17.41
C MET A 309 -21.10 24.70 17.12
N LEU A 310 -20.73 23.43 17.29
CA LEU A 310 -19.48 22.85 16.83
C LEU A 310 -19.74 21.90 15.68
N PHE A 311 -18.93 21.97 14.64
CA PHE A 311 -18.96 21.08 13.48
C PHE A 311 -17.62 20.38 13.37
N SER A 312 -17.61 19.06 13.40
CA SER A 312 -16.39 18.30 13.15
C SER A 312 -16.35 17.79 11.71
N LEU A 313 -15.19 17.85 11.07
CA LEU A 313 -14.88 17.10 9.86
C LEU A 313 -13.73 16.15 10.15
N MET A 314 -13.95 14.86 9.89
CA MET A 314 -12.96 13.81 10.11
C MET A 314 -12.72 13.03 8.83
N GLU A 315 -11.46 12.81 8.49
CA GLU A 315 -11.03 11.88 7.44
C GLU A 315 -10.40 10.65 8.09
N TYR A 316 -10.85 9.48 7.65
CA TYR A 316 -10.38 8.19 8.12
C TYR A 316 -9.91 7.35 6.93
N SER A 317 -8.71 6.78 7.04
CA SER A 317 -8.11 5.91 6.01
C SER A 317 -7.70 4.54 6.55
N GLY A 318 -8.15 4.17 7.76
CA GLY A 318 -7.88 2.85 8.33
C GLY A 318 -8.71 1.75 7.66
N ASP A 319 -8.47 0.50 8.08
CA ASP A 319 -9.07 -0.69 7.48
C ASP A 319 -10.43 -1.07 8.09
N ASP A 320 -10.65 -0.76 9.37
CA ASP A 320 -11.84 -1.14 10.14
C ASP A 320 -12.20 -0.02 11.13
N TYR A 321 -13.13 0.83 10.72
CA TYR A 321 -13.54 2.01 11.49
C TYR A 321 -14.10 1.63 12.86
N GLU A 322 -14.95 0.61 12.93
CA GLU A 322 -15.59 0.19 14.18
C GLU A 322 -14.57 -0.36 15.17
N TYR A 323 -13.65 -1.19 14.70
CA TYR A 323 -12.53 -1.68 15.51
C TYR A 323 -11.67 -0.52 16.01
N ASP A 324 -11.23 0.38 15.12
CA ASP A 324 -10.35 1.49 15.48
C ASP A 324 -11.01 2.45 16.47
N MET A 325 -12.29 2.79 16.28
CA MET A 325 -13.03 3.61 17.24
C MET A 325 -13.18 2.89 18.59
N GLY A 326 -13.38 1.57 18.57
CA GLY A 326 -13.41 0.74 19.78
C GLY A 326 -12.08 0.69 20.54
N VAL A 327 -10.95 0.70 19.84
CA VAL A 327 -9.62 0.83 20.45
C VAL A 327 -9.44 2.22 21.05
N MET A 328 -9.76 3.28 20.31
CA MET A 328 -9.65 4.66 20.78
C MET A 328 -10.52 4.93 22.01
N ALA A 329 -11.72 4.36 22.08
CA ALA A 329 -12.62 4.52 23.22
C ALA A 329 -12.09 3.89 24.53
N LYS A 330 -11.17 2.92 24.43
CA LYS A 330 -10.52 2.26 25.57
C LYS A 330 -9.23 2.97 25.99
N ASP A 331 -8.75 3.94 25.21
CA ASP A 331 -7.49 4.63 25.50
C ASP A 331 -7.62 5.57 26.72
N PRO A 332 -6.74 5.46 27.73
CA PRO A 332 -6.82 6.29 28.93
C PRO A 332 -6.65 7.80 28.67
N ALA A 333 -5.83 8.20 27.69
CA ALA A 333 -5.62 9.62 27.38
C ALA A 333 -6.86 10.21 26.71
N THR A 334 -7.48 9.47 25.77
CA THR A 334 -8.77 9.81 25.17
C THR A 334 -9.87 9.92 26.23
N GLN A 335 -9.96 8.97 27.18
CA GLN A 335 -10.95 9.05 28.25
C GLN A 335 -10.72 10.24 29.19
N ALA A 336 -9.47 10.58 29.49
CA ALA A 336 -9.13 11.77 30.27
C ALA A 336 -9.53 13.05 29.54
N TRP A 337 -9.31 13.09 28.23
CA TRP A 337 -9.73 14.19 27.37
C TRP A 337 -11.26 14.37 27.37
N TRP A 338 -12.01 13.28 27.18
CA TRP A 338 -13.48 13.32 27.21
C TRP A 338 -14.05 13.83 28.54
N ARG A 339 -13.41 13.51 29.68
CA ARG A 339 -13.81 14.07 30.99
C ARG A 339 -13.73 15.60 31.04
N GLU A 340 -12.84 16.22 30.27
CA GLU A 340 -12.70 17.68 30.19
C GLU A 340 -13.60 18.29 29.11
N THR A 341 -13.74 17.63 27.95
CA THR A 341 -14.48 18.17 26.81
C THR A 341 -15.97 17.94 26.85
N ASP A 342 -16.44 16.77 27.32
CA ASP A 342 -17.86 16.43 27.34
C ASP A 342 -18.70 17.40 28.20
N PRO A 343 -18.23 17.86 29.38
CA PRO A 343 -18.93 18.88 30.15
C PRO A 343 -19.06 20.22 29.44
N CYS A 344 -18.24 20.51 28.43
CA CYS A 344 -18.36 21.72 27.61
C CYS A 344 -19.52 21.63 26.61
N GLN A 345 -20.08 20.46 26.38
CA GLN A 345 -20.96 20.19 25.24
C GLN A 345 -22.37 19.78 25.69
N THR A 346 -23.31 19.88 24.75
CA THR A 346 -24.64 19.29 24.87
C THR A 346 -25.14 18.81 23.52
N ARG A 347 -25.98 17.78 23.51
CA ARG A 347 -26.54 17.24 22.27
C ARG A 347 -27.41 18.28 21.56
N ILE A 348 -27.42 18.23 20.22
CA ILE A 348 -28.37 19.01 19.43
C ILE A 348 -29.79 18.47 19.61
N GLN A 349 -30.78 19.30 19.28
CA GLN A 349 -32.15 18.82 19.15
C GLN A 349 -32.24 17.84 17.97
N GLY A 350 -32.83 16.66 18.21
CA GLY A 350 -32.99 15.62 17.18
C GLY A 350 -31.87 14.58 17.12
N ALA A 351 -30.79 14.74 17.90
CA ALA A 351 -29.78 13.68 18.06
C ALA A 351 -30.42 12.40 18.63
N ARG A 352 -29.99 11.24 18.14
CA ARG A 352 -30.38 9.94 18.69
C ARG A 352 -29.81 9.75 20.11
N LYS A 353 -30.32 8.76 20.84
CA LYS A 353 -29.90 8.52 22.24
C LYS A 353 -28.45 8.05 22.35
N ASP A 354 -27.98 7.34 21.34
CA ASP A 354 -26.62 6.83 21.17
C ASP A 354 -25.66 7.84 20.52
N GLU A 355 -26.18 8.95 19.97
CA GLU A 355 -25.36 10.03 19.39
C GLU A 355 -24.98 11.06 20.47
N TRP A 356 -23.69 11.15 20.78
CA TRP A 356 -23.16 12.30 21.51
C TRP A 356 -22.96 13.49 20.56
N TRP A 357 -22.12 13.31 19.55
CA TRP A 357 -22.10 14.13 18.34
C TRP A 357 -23.06 13.52 17.33
N ALA A 358 -23.91 14.34 16.70
CA ALA A 358 -24.89 13.87 15.71
C ALA A 358 -24.27 13.87 14.31
N ASP A 359 -24.47 12.78 13.56
CA ASP A 359 -23.92 12.64 12.22
C ASP A 359 -24.61 13.59 11.22
N MET A 360 -23.84 14.11 10.27
CA MET A 360 -24.31 14.96 9.17
C MET A 360 -24.21 14.23 7.83
N SER A 361 -25.23 14.32 7.00
CA SER A 361 -25.22 13.75 5.66
C SER A 361 -24.48 14.64 4.65
N LEU A 362 -23.59 14.05 3.85
CA LEU A 362 -22.97 14.72 2.71
C LEU A 362 -24.03 14.99 1.62
N VAL A 363 -24.21 16.26 1.24
CA VAL A 363 -25.19 16.66 0.23
C VAL A 363 -24.55 16.89 -1.14
N TYR A 364 -23.29 17.34 -1.18
CA TYR A 364 -22.57 17.66 -2.41
C TYR A 364 -21.06 17.55 -2.21
N GLU A 365 -20.36 17.01 -3.21
CA GLU A 365 -18.90 17.01 -3.30
C GLU A 365 -18.50 17.40 -4.74
N LEU A 366 -17.67 18.44 -4.87
CA LEU A 366 -17.07 18.80 -6.15
C LEU A 366 -15.92 17.81 -6.42
N LYS A 367 -16.00 17.09 -7.53
CA LYS A 367 -15.00 16.10 -7.95
C LYS A 367 -13.97 16.67 -8.91
#